data_AF-A0A7C8BVG0-F1
#
_entry.id   AF-A0A7C8BVG0-F1
#
_cell.length_a   1.000
_cell.length_b   1.000
_cell.length_c   1.000
_cell.angle_alpha   90.00
_cell.angle_beta   90.00
_cell.angle_gamma   90.00
#
_symmetry.space_group_name_H-M   'P 1'
#
loop_
_entity.id
_entity.type
_entity.pdbx_description
1 polymer ?
#
loop_
_entity_poly.entity_id
_entity_poly.type
_entity_poly.pdbx_seq_one_letter_code
_entity_poly.pdbx_strand_id
1 'polypeptide(L)'
;MKKRTREKVALLVFALLVVLGGSVLLRYFETGRSWNVAASVVDDAFGQMKGYTAIVYDGTFDSLDALRPAMDPEAIGAEEPASLGAMVLSELSRLPLSMRERPVYASDVRSLYEEKGAGVITLDAADLRRYEKPTILMAGDRKIGVVAIDYYASKKQLEKVRRELTDAGAQSLVCLVPRLSCLATIEGFQAVIVTDDDQAEPGLGEGAEGAHIVYAPERGSVGVVLLTALNVPSSKVYASL
;
A
#
# COMPACT_ATOMS: atom_id res chain seq x y z
N MET A 1 -38.08 -48.00 24.50
CA MET A 1 -37.94 -46.58 24.93
C MET A 1 -36.55 -45.97 24.69
N LYS A 2 -35.44 -46.73 24.64
CA LYS A 2 -34.06 -46.18 24.49
C LYS A 2 -33.71 -45.56 23.11
N LYS A 3 -34.34 -45.99 22.01
CA LYS A 3 -34.02 -45.51 20.64
C LYS A 3 -34.46 -44.06 20.40
N ARG A 4 -35.70 -43.74 20.78
CA ARG A 4 -36.30 -42.39 20.64
C ARG A 4 -35.54 -41.31 21.41
N THR A 5 -34.90 -41.67 22.53
CA THR A 5 -34.08 -40.74 23.32
C THR A 5 -32.74 -40.45 22.64
N ARG A 6 -32.09 -41.45 22.04
CA ARG A 6 -30.82 -41.26 21.30
C ARG A 6 -31.01 -40.43 20.05
N GLU A 7 -32.13 -40.61 19.36
CA GLU A 7 -32.49 -39.86 18.16
C GLU A 7 -32.74 -38.38 18.47
N LYS A 8 -33.45 -38.07 19.57
CA LYS A 8 -33.62 -36.69 20.05
C LYS A 8 -32.30 -36.03 20.46
N VAL A 9 -31.41 -36.78 21.11
CA VAL A 9 -30.08 -36.27 21.50
C VAL A 9 -29.23 -35.99 20.25
N ALA A 10 -29.22 -36.89 19.26
CA ALA A 10 -28.50 -36.68 18.01
C ALA A 10 -29.01 -35.45 17.25
N LEU A 11 -30.33 -35.25 17.23
CA LEU A 11 -30.94 -34.10 16.55
C LEU A 11 -30.61 -32.77 17.26
N LEU A 12 -30.53 -32.79 18.60
CA LEU A 12 -30.12 -31.63 19.39
C LEU A 12 -28.64 -31.30 19.16
N VAL A 13 -27.76 -32.31 19.14
CA VAL A 13 -26.33 -32.13 18.84
C VAL A 13 -26.12 -31.61 17.41
N PHE A 14 -26.88 -32.13 16.44
CA PHE A 14 -26.80 -31.66 15.05
C PHE A 14 -27.26 -30.20 14.93
N ALA A 15 -28.39 -29.83 15.55
CA ALA A 15 -28.86 -28.45 15.56
C ALA A 15 -27.84 -27.51 16.23
N LEU A 16 -27.23 -27.94 17.33
CA LEU A 16 -26.17 -27.19 18.00
C LEU A 16 -24.95 -27.00 17.10
N LEU A 17 -24.51 -28.05 16.39
CA LEU A 17 -23.41 -27.98 15.43
C LEU A 17 -23.71 -27.06 14.26
N VAL A 18 -24.94 -27.05 13.74
CA VAL A 18 -25.35 -26.14 12.66
C VAL A 18 -25.34 -24.69 13.15
N VAL A 19 -25.79 -24.42 14.37
CA VAL A 19 -25.77 -23.06 14.95
C VAL A 19 -24.34 -22.60 15.24
N LEU A 20 -23.48 -23.47 15.79
CA LEU A 20 -22.06 -23.17 16.03
C LEU A 20 -21.28 -22.99 14.73
N GLY A 21 -21.46 -23.90 13.78
CA GLY A 21 -20.85 -23.79 12.45
C GLY A 21 -21.32 -22.54 11.73
N GLY A 22 -22.62 -22.25 11.80
CA GLY A 22 -23.23 -21.04 11.25
C GLY A 22 -22.72 -19.76 11.89
N SER A 23 -22.54 -19.72 13.22
CA SER A 23 -22.03 -18.54 13.92
C SER A 23 -20.55 -18.29 13.63
N VAL A 24 -19.75 -19.35 13.50
CA VAL A 24 -18.35 -19.26 13.04
C VAL A 24 -18.30 -18.75 11.60
N LEU A 25 -19.18 -19.25 10.72
CA LEU A 25 -19.27 -18.77 9.34
C LEU A 25 -19.73 -17.31 9.27
N LEU A 26 -20.73 -16.90 10.06
CA LEU A 26 -21.20 -15.52 10.15
C LEU A 26 -20.11 -14.57 10.66
N ARG A 27 -19.38 -14.96 11.72
CA ARG A 27 -18.20 -14.22 12.19
C ARG A 27 -17.11 -14.12 11.13
N TYR A 28 -16.90 -15.20 10.37
CA TYR A 28 -15.98 -15.20 9.24
C TYR A 28 -16.45 -14.23 8.13
N PHE A 29 -17.75 -14.19 7.82
CA PHE A 29 -18.34 -13.23 6.86
C PHE A 29 -18.31 -11.78 7.35
N GLU A 30 -18.47 -11.53 8.65
CA GLU A 30 -18.31 -10.19 9.26
C GLU A 30 -16.88 -9.66 9.11
N THR A 31 -15.89 -10.55 8.94
CA THR A 31 -14.49 -10.18 8.64
C THR A 31 -14.27 -9.86 7.14
N GLY A 32 -15.35 -9.57 6.39
CA GLY A 32 -15.43 -9.47 4.92
C GLY A 32 -14.49 -8.50 4.18
N ARG A 33 -13.58 -7.81 4.88
CA ARG A 33 -12.43 -7.13 4.24
C ARG A 33 -11.51 -8.14 3.54
N SER A 34 -11.28 -9.31 4.13
CA SER A 34 -10.34 -10.30 3.59
C SER A 34 -10.78 -10.89 2.24
N TRP A 35 -12.10 -11.04 2.01
CA TRP A 35 -12.63 -11.61 0.78
C TRP A 35 -12.60 -10.60 -0.39
N ASN A 36 -12.87 -9.32 -0.14
CA ASN A 36 -12.70 -8.27 -1.16
C ASN A 36 -11.22 -8.07 -1.54
N VAL A 37 -10.30 -8.18 -0.57
CA VAL A 37 -8.85 -8.13 -0.84
C VAL A 37 -8.41 -9.37 -1.61
N ALA A 38 -8.85 -10.58 -1.20
CA ALA A 38 -8.54 -11.82 -1.91
C ALA A 38 -9.13 -11.84 -3.34
N ALA A 39 -10.35 -11.32 -3.53
CA ALA A 39 -10.94 -11.14 -4.85
C ALA A 39 -10.15 -10.12 -5.69
N SER A 40 -9.68 -9.02 -5.09
CA SER A 40 -8.82 -8.05 -5.78
C SER A 40 -7.48 -8.65 -6.21
N VAL A 41 -6.91 -9.55 -5.39
CA VAL A 41 -5.67 -10.29 -5.74
C VAL A 41 -5.92 -11.28 -6.88
N VAL A 42 -7.07 -11.97 -6.90
CA VAL A 42 -7.45 -12.89 -7.99
C VAL A 42 -7.78 -12.13 -9.28
N ASP A 43 -8.51 -11.01 -9.19
CA ASP A 43 -8.84 -10.16 -10.34
C ASP A 43 -7.58 -9.47 -10.91
N ASP A 44 -6.65 -9.04 -10.06
CA ASP A 44 -5.35 -8.53 -10.50
C ASP A 44 -4.50 -9.63 -11.16
N ALA A 45 -4.59 -10.88 -10.71
CA ALA A 45 -3.84 -11.99 -11.30
C ALA A 45 -4.44 -12.52 -12.61
N PHE A 46 -5.78 -12.47 -12.80
CA PHE A 46 -6.46 -13.21 -13.86
C PHE A 46 -7.57 -12.46 -14.64
N GLY A 47 -7.94 -11.22 -14.29
CA GLY A 47 -9.20 -10.59 -14.72
C GLY A 47 -9.10 -9.30 -15.56
N GLN A 48 -10.21 -8.96 -16.22
CA GLN A 48 -10.45 -7.62 -16.80
C GLN A 48 -10.74 -6.64 -15.65
N MET A 49 -9.91 -5.61 -15.50
CA MET A 49 -9.97 -4.67 -14.37
C MET A 49 -10.84 -3.43 -14.65
N LYS A 50 -11.88 -3.59 -15.47
CA LYS A 50 -12.80 -2.49 -15.80
C LYS A 50 -13.51 -1.99 -14.53
N GLY A 51 -13.38 -0.70 -14.25
CA GLY A 51 -13.94 -0.05 -13.05
C GLY A 51 -13.02 -0.02 -11.84
N TYR A 52 -11.84 -0.64 -11.93
CA TYR A 52 -10.78 -0.49 -10.94
C TYR A 52 -9.95 0.76 -11.23
N THR A 53 -9.41 1.34 -10.17
CA THR A 53 -8.44 2.43 -10.25
C THR A 53 -7.11 1.96 -9.70
N ALA A 54 -6.06 2.02 -10.54
CA ALA A 54 -4.70 1.70 -10.14
C ALA A 54 -3.91 2.99 -9.90
N ILE A 55 -3.31 3.10 -8.73
CA ILE A 55 -2.47 4.22 -8.32
C ILE A 55 -1.05 3.67 -8.24
N VAL A 56 -0.22 4.06 -9.20
CA VAL A 56 1.15 3.59 -9.36
C VAL A 56 2.10 4.68 -8.87
N TYR A 57 3.09 4.31 -8.07
CA TYR A 57 4.10 5.26 -7.57
C TYR A 57 5.45 4.57 -7.42
N ASP A 58 6.52 5.32 -7.65
CA ASP A 58 7.88 4.81 -7.49
C ASP A 58 8.23 4.67 -6.00
N GLY A 59 9.03 3.66 -5.69
CA GLY A 59 9.57 3.46 -4.34
C GLY A 59 10.52 4.58 -3.94
N THR A 60 10.29 5.13 -2.75
CA THR A 60 11.09 6.23 -2.20
C THR A 60 12.05 5.78 -1.11
N PHE A 61 11.84 4.59 -0.54
CA PHE A 61 12.62 4.08 0.58
C PHE A 61 14.03 3.69 0.11
N ASP A 62 15.06 4.17 0.81
CA ASP A 62 16.45 3.85 0.49
C ASP A 62 17.08 3.09 1.67
N SER A 63 17.22 1.77 1.51
CA SER A 63 17.73 0.87 2.54
C SER A 63 19.19 1.18 2.93
N LEU A 64 19.93 1.94 2.10
CA LEU A 64 21.28 2.43 2.42
C LEU A 64 21.29 3.77 3.17
N ASP A 65 20.22 4.56 3.12
CA ASP A 65 20.08 5.80 3.89
C ASP A 65 19.71 5.52 5.36
N ALA A 66 18.97 4.42 5.62
CA ALA A 66 18.72 3.92 6.97
C ALA A 66 19.99 3.43 7.70
N LEU A 67 21.06 3.14 6.95
CA LEU A 67 22.38 2.74 7.45
C LEU A 67 23.40 3.88 7.42
N ARG A 68 23.06 5.08 6.93
CA ARG A 68 23.94 6.24 7.06
C ARG A 68 23.92 6.70 8.52
N PRO A 69 25.02 6.56 9.28
CA PRO A 69 25.14 7.35 10.49
C PRO A 69 25.02 8.83 10.07
N ALA A 70 24.24 9.62 10.82
CA ALA A 70 24.11 11.04 10.62
C ALA A 70 25.52 11.64 10.46
N MET A 71 25.85 12.10 9.25
CA MET A 71 27.18 12.55 8.92
C MET A 71 27.39 13.91 9.60
N ASP A 72 28.18 13.93 10.68
CA ASP A 72 28.76 15.16 11.22
C ASP A 72 29.61 15.81 10.12
N PRO A 73 29.42 17.10 9.79
CA PRO A 73 30.03 17.72 8.61
C PRO A 73 31.52 18.07 8.76
N GLU A 74 32.25 17.48 9.72
CA GLU A 74 33.68 17.73 9.90
C GLU A 74 34.48 16.43 10.06
N ALA A 75 34.79 15.76 8.94
CA ALA A 75 35.95 14.88 8.85
C ALA A 75 36.33 14.62 7.39
N ILE A 76 36.98 15.59 6.74
CA ILE A 76 37.79 15.32 5.55
C ILE A 76 39.19 14.95 6.04
N GLY A 77 39.58 13.69 5.86
CA GLY A 77 40.94 13.21 6.09
C GLY A 77 41.14 11.89 5.37
N ALA A 78 41.89 11.94 4.26
CA ALA A 78 42.23 10.77 3.46
C ALA A 78 43.28 9.90 4.15
N GLU A 79 43.13 8.56 4.07
CA GLU A 79 44.25 7.60 4.06
C GLU A 79 43.80 6.23 3.50
N GLU A 80 44.73 5.53 2.83
CA GLU A 80 44.57 4.30 2.02
C GLU A 80 44.25 3.01 2.81
N PRO A 81 43.71 1.95 2.16
CA PRO A 81 42.99 0.87 2.84
C PRO A 81 43.88 -0.31 3.24
N ALA A 82 43.65 -0.85 4.44
CA ALA A 82 44.29 -2.08 4.92
C ALA A 82 43.29 -3.05 5.56
N SER A 83 42.13 -3.30 4.93
CA SER A 83 41.18 -4.27 5.48
C SER A 83 40.47 -5.13 4.44
N LEU A 84 40.04 -6.30 4.91
CA LEU A 84 39.21 -7.31 4.22
C LEU A 84 38.01 -6.72 3.46
N GLY A 85 37.54 -5.52 3.83
CA GLY A 85 36.51 -4.79 3.10
C GLY A 85 36.88 -4.46 1.66
N ALA A 86 38.16 -4.20 1.37
CA ALA A 86 38.63 -3.93 0.00
C ALA A 86 38.62 -5.19 -0.90
N MET A 87 38.80 -6.37 -0.30
CA MET A 87 38.74 -7.65 -1.01
C MET A 87 37.30 -8.01 -1.40
N VAL A 88 36.33 -7.73 -0.51
CA VAL A 88 34.89 -7.88 -0.79
C VAL A 88 34.43 -6.87 -1.84
N LEU A 89 34.94 -5.63 -1.80
CA LEU A 89 34.64 -4.60 -2.81
C LEU A 89 35.24 -4.95 -4.19
N SER A 90 36.42 -5.58 -4.23
CA SER A 90 37.04 -6.09 -5.46
C SER A 90 36.26 -7.25 -6.07
N GLU A 91 35.60 -8.10 -5.28
CA GLU A 91 34.78 -9.19 -5.84
C GLU A 91 33.36 -8.74 -6.21
N LEU A 92 32.79 -7.78 -5.49
CA LEU A 92 31.51 -7.16 -5.87
C LEU A 92 31.61 -6.31 -7.15
N SER A 93 32.80 -5.80 -7.48
CA SER A 93 33.08 -5.07 -8.72
C SER A 93 33.41 -5.97 -9.92
N ARG A 94 33.63 -7.27 -9.70
CA ARG A 94 33.87 -8.28 -10.75
C ARG A 94 32.62 -9.00 -11.22
N LEU A 95 31.48 -8.76 -10.58
CA LEU A 95 30.21 -9.26 -11.09
C LEU A 95 29.86 -8.53 -12.39
N PRO A 96 29.63 -9.25 -13.50
CA PRO A 96 29.21 -8.62 -14.75
C PRO A 96 27.87 -7.90 -14.52
N LEU A 97 27.84 -6.60 -14.86
CA LEU A 97 26.68 -5.68 -14.75
C LEU A 97 25.40 -6.19 -15.44
N SER A 98 25.47 -7.26 -16.23
CA SER A 98 24.35 -7.90 -16.91
C SER A 98 23.45 -8.75 -16.01
N MET A 99 23.80 -8.93 -14.72
CA MET A 99 23.01 -9.72 -13.76
C MET A 99 22.56 -8.89 -12.54
N ARG A 100 22.49 -7.56 -12.66
CA ARG A 100 21.60 -6.74 -11.83
C ARG A 100 20.29 -6.59 -12.58
N GLU A 101 19.31 -7.43 -12.23
CA GLU A 101 18.04 -6.92 -11.73
C GLU A 101 17.57 -5.63 -12.44
N ARG A 102 16.78 -5.75 -13.53
CA ARG A 102 16.28 -4.56 -14.23
C ARG A 102 15.34 -3.82 -13.28
N PRO A 103 15.59 -2.52 -12.98
CA PRO A 103 14.67 -1.75 -12.15
C PRO A 103 13.28 -1.78 -12.78
N VAL A 104 12.26 -2.03 -11.97
CA VAL A 104 10.87 -1.96 -12.41
C VAL A 104 10.52 -0.49 -12.50
N TYR A 105 10.04 -0.04 -13.66
CA TYR A 105 9.62 1.34 -13.84
C TYR A 105 8.11 1.48 -13.67
N ALA A 106 7.66 2.58 -13.04
CA ALA A 106 6.24 2.88 -12.94
C ALA A 106 5.53 2.94 -14.30
N SER A 107 6.24 3.27 -15.39
CA SER A 107 5.71 3.24 -16.76
C SER A 107 5.29 1.84 -17.22
N ASP A 108 6.06 0.82 -16.84
CA ASP A 108 5.83 -0.56 -17.27
C ASP A 108 4.63 -1.14 -16.52
N VAL A 109 4.58 -0.88 -15.21
CA VAL A 109 3.44 -1.24 -14.35
C VAL A 109 2.18 -0.50 -14.75
N ARG A 110 2.28 0.79 -15.10
CA ARG A 110 1.16 1.56 -15.63
C ARG A 110 0.60 0.92 -16.90
N SER A 111 1.45 0.60 -17.86
CA SER A 111 1.04 -0.01 -19.13
C SER A 111 0.33 -1.35 -18.89
N LEU A 112 0.82 -2.16 -17.94
CA LEU A 112 0.19 -3.41 -17.53
C LEU A 112 -1.26 -3.20 -17.03
N TYR A 113 -1.50 -2.19 -16.20
CA TYR A 113 -2.85 -1.91 -15.68
C TYR A 113 -3.77 -1.23 -16.69
N GLU A 114 -3.23 -0.39 -17.57
CA GLU A 114 -3.98 0.19 -18.70
C GLU A 114 -4.44 -0.90 -19.67
N GLU A 115 -3.58 -1.88 -19.99
CA GLU A 115 -3.92 -3.01 -20.87
C GLU A 115 -5.01 -3.90 -20.25
N LYS A 116 -5.00 -4.08 -18.92
CA LYS A 116 -6.08 -4.77 -18.18
C LYS A 116 -7.40 -3.98 -18.13
N GLY A 117 -7.40 -2.71 -18.58
CA GLY A 117 -8.58 -1.85 -18.63
C GLY A 117 -8.90 -1.11 -17.33
N ALA A 118 -7.93 -0.97 -16.42
CA ALA A 118 -8.07 -0.15 -15.22
C ALA A 118 -7.84 1.34 -15.54
N GLY A 119 -8.46 2.22 -14.76
CA GLY A 119 -8.10 3.65 -14.76
C GLY A 119 -6.81 3.85 -13.99
N VAL A 120 -5.73 4.29 -14.64
CA VAL A 120 -4.41 4.39 -14.00
C VAL A 120 -4.03 5.84 -13.74
N ILE A 121 -3.48 6.11 -12.55
CA ILE A 121 -2.78 7.36 -12.22
C ILE A 121 -1.37 7.05 -11.72
N THR A 122 -0.43 7.90 -12.11
CA THR A 122 0.95 7.85 -11.58
C THR A 122 1.11 8.98 -10.57
N LEU A 123 1.52 8.64 -9.34
CA LEU A 123 1.88 9.61 -8.31
C LEU A 123 3.39 9.70 -8.18
N ASP A 124 3.88 10.92 -8.01
CA ASP A 124 5.27 11.18 -7.69
C ASP A 124 5.43 11.19 -6.16
N ALA A 125 5.74 10.02 -5.60
CA ALA A 125 5.94 9.89 -4.15
C ALA A 125 7.23 10.59 -3.68
N ALA A 126 8.17 10.90 -4.58
CA ALA A 126 9.43 11.56 -4.23
C ALA A 126 9.27 13.07 -4.01
N ASP A 127 8.32 13.71 -4.72
CA ASP A 127 8.02 15.14 -4.55
C ASP A 127 6.62 15.38 -3.94
N LEU A 128 6.56 15.30 -2.60
CA LEU A 128 5.34 15.59 -1.83
C LEU A 128 4.82 17.02 -2.05
N ARG A 129 5.69 17.99 -2.38
CA ARG A 129 5.31 19.41 -2.50
C ARG A 129 4.28 19.64 -3.61
N ARG A 130 4.33 18.79 -4.64
CA ARG A 130 3.36 18.79 -5.74
C ARG A 130 1.92 18.58 -5.28
N TYR A 131 1.74 17.92 -4.13
CA TYR A 131 0.44 17.55 -3.60
C TYR A 131 0.10 18.29 -2.28
N GLU A 132 0.92 19.25 -1.83
CA GLU A 132 0.61 20.11 -0.67
C GLU A 132 -0.76 20.77 -0.81
N LYS A 133 -1.11 21.17 -2.04
CA LYS A 133 -2.44 21.65 -2.37
C LYS A 133 -3.32 20.47 -2.79
N PRO A 134 -4.52 20.33 -2.21
CA PRO A 134 -5.45 19.28 -2.59
C PRO A 134 -5.72 19.31 -4.10
N THR A 135 -5.40 18.22 -4.78
CA THR A 135 -5.42 18.13 -6.25
C THR A 135 -6.32 16.99 -6.69
N ILE A 136 -7.11 17.22 -7.74
CA ILE A 136 -7.94 16.17 -8.35
C ILE A 136 -7.22 15.61 -9.57
N LEU A 137 -6.98 14.30 -9.56
CA LEU A 137 -6.43 13.54 -10.67
C LEU A 137 -7.54 12.68 -11.28
N MET A 138 -7.54 12.54 -12.61
CA MET A 138 -8.47 11.64 -13.27
C MET A 138 -7.82 10.27 -13.51
N ALA A 139 -8.48 9.23 -13.03
CA ALA A 139 -8.15 7.84 -13.29
C ALA A 139 -9.24 7.22 -14.18
N GLY A 140 -9.08 7.33 -15.51
CA GLY A 140 -10.15 6.99 -16.45
C GLY A 140 -11.34 7.94 -16.32
N ASP A 141 -12.50 7.43 -15.92
CA ASP A 141 -13.75 8.18 -15.68
C ASP A 141 -13.91 8.64 -14.22
N ARG A 142 -13.00 8.26 -13.34
CA ARG A 142 -13.07 8.53 -11.89
C ARG A 142 -12.16 9.69 -11.49
N LYS A 143 -12.66 10.53 -10.59
CA LYS A 143 -11.90 11.63 -9.99
C LYS A 143 -11.35 11.21 -8.63
N ILE A 144 -10.03 11.20 -8.50
CA ILE A 144 -9.31 10.85 -7.28
C ILE A 144 -8.71 12.13 -6.69
N GLY A 145 -9.04 12.43 -5.44
CA GLY A 145 -8.45 13.53 -4.69
C GLY A 145 -7.16 13.07 -4.02
N VAL A 146 -6.07 13.77 -4.28
CA VAL A 146 -4.75 13.50 -3.72
C VAL A 146 -4.29 14.72 -2.94
N VAL A 147 -3.77 14.48 -1.73
CA VAL A 147 -3.19 15.53 -0.89
C VAL A 147 -1.95 14.99 -0.18
N ALA A 148 -0.89 15.80 -0.10
CA ALA A 148 0.26 15.54 0.75
C ALA A 148 0.20 16.39 2.00
N ILE A 149 0.53 15.79 3.14
CA ILE A 149 0.55 16.44 4.44
C ILE A 149 1.87 16.07 5.12
N ASP A 150 2.79 17.04 5.19
CA ASP A 150 4.10 16.90 5.83
C ASP A 150 4.14 17.46 7.26
N TYR A 151 3.06 18.10 7.71
CA TYR A 151 2.91 18.67 9.05
C TYR A 151 1.84 17.93 9.88
N TYR A 152 1.82 18.15 11.19
CA TYR A 152 0.76 17.60 12.03
C TYR A 152 -0.60 18.25 11.72
N ALA A 153 -1.49 17.49 11.07
CA ALA A 153 -2.84 17.90 10.72
C ALA A 153 -3.85 17.39 11.77
N SER A 154 -4.50 18.35 12.44
CA SER A 154 -5.59 18.07 13.38
C SER A 154 -6.83 17.53 12.65
N LYS A 155 -7.72 16.84 13.39
CA LYS A 155 -9.00 16.33 12.85
C LYS A 155 -9.78 17.41 12.07
N LYS A 156 -9.83 18.65 12.59
CA LYS A 156 -10.54 19.76 11.96
C LYS A 156 -9.91 20.20 10.62
N GLN A 157 -8.58 20.15 10.52
CA GLN A 157 -7.88 20.47 9.27
C GLN A 157 -8.11 19.36 8.22
N LEU A 158 -8.06 18.10 8.63
CA LEU A 158 -8.33 16.96 7.76
C LEU A 158 -9.77 16.97 7.23
N GLU A 159 -10.74 17.31 8.07
CA GLU A 159 -12.14 17.53 7.65
C GLU A 159 -12.27 18.64 6.60
N LYS A 160 -11.50 19.72 6.73
CA LYS A 160 -11.51 20.83 5.78
C LYS A 160 -10.96 20.39 4.43
N VAL A 161 -9.78 19.76 4.43
CA VAL A 161 -9.13 19.23 3.22
C VAL A 161 -10.04 18.22 2.52
N ARG A 162 -10.65 17.31 3.28
CA ARG A 162 -11.60 16.33 2.75
C ARG A 162 -12.78 17.01 2.08
N ARG A 163 -13.36 18.02 2.73
CA ARG A 163 -14.47 18.78 2.17
C ARG A 163 -14.06 19.50 0.87
N GLU A 164 -12.90 20.13 0.84
CA GLU A 164 -12.36 20.76 -0.38
C GLU A 164 -12.24 19.77 -1.53
N LEU A 165 -11.77 18.54 -1.28
CA LEU A 165 -11.66 17.49 -2.29
C LEU A 165 -13.04 16.94 -2.72
N THR A 166 -13.95 16.71 -1.77
CA THR A 166 -15.31 16.24 -2.06
C THR A 166 -16.11 17.29 -2.83
N ASP A 167 -16.00 18.57 -2.47
CA ASP A 167 -16.65 19.69 -3.17
C ASP A 167 -16.11 19.86 -4.60
N ALA A 168 -14.83 19.55 -4.82
CA ALA A 168 -14.24 19.47 -6.15
C ALA A 168 -14.68 18.22 -6.96
N GLY A 169 -15.46 17.32 -6.36
CA GLY A 169 -16.03 16.13 -6.98
C GLY A 169 -15.14 14.90 -6.91
N ALA A 170 -14.21 14.81 -5.95
CA ALA A 170 -13.44 13.60 -5.69
C ALA A 170 -14.36 12.46 -5.25
N GLN A 171 -14.27 11.32 -5.94
CA GLN A 171 -14.99 10.09 -5.60
C GLN A 171 -14.20 9.20 -4.64
N SER A 172 -12.88 9.38 -4.60
CA SER A 172 -11.96 8.67 -3.71
C SER A 172 -10.86 9.62 -3.28
N LEU A 173 -10.29 9.41 -2.10
CA LEU A 173 -9.36 10.29 -1.42
C LEU A 173 -8.13 9.49 -0.99
N VAL A 174 -6.97 10.01 -1.37
CA VAL A 174 -5.66 9.41 -1.11
C VAL A 174 -4.78 10.46 -0.46
N CYS A 175 -4.15 10.09 0.65
CA CYS A 175 -3.25 10.95 1.39
C CYS A 175 -1.82 10.46 1.24
N LEU A 176 -0.88 11.36 0.98
CA LEU A 176 0.55 11.13 1.00
C LEU A 176 1.12 11.76 2.28
N VAL A 177 1.87 11.01 3.06
CA VAL A 177 2.49 11.51 4.28
C VAL A 177 3.92 10.99 4.41
N PRO A 178 4.86 11.76 4.97
CA PRO A 178 6.17 11.23 5.28
C PRO A 178 6.05 10.16 6.38
N ARG A 179 5.23 10.43 7.41
CA ARG A 179 5.01 9.55 8.56
C ARG A 179 3.56 9.58 9.01
N LEU A 180 3.07 8.48 9.59
CA LEU A 180 1.69 8.41 10.10
C LEU A 180 1.40 9.40 11.23
N SER A 181 2.42 9.79 11.99
CA SER A 181 2.30 10.78 13.08
C SER A 181 1.87 12.16 12.61
N CYS A 182 1.97 12.47 11.32
CA CYS A 182 1.45 13.71 10.74
C CYS A 182 -0.09 13.78 10.77
N LEU A 183 -0.80 12.65 10.92
CA LEU A 183 -2.25 12.62 10.87
C LEU A 183 -2.84 12.37 12.27
N ALA A 184 -3.70 13.29 12.73
CA ALA A 184 -4.48 13.06 13.95
C ALA A 184 -5.55 11.96 13.79
N THR A 185 -5.93 11.62 12.56
CA THR A 185 -6.83 10.53 12.21
C THR A 185 -6.63 10.16 10.74
N ILE A 186 -6.84 8.90 10.40
CA ILE A 186 -6.83 8.39 9.02
C ILE A 186 -8.24 8.21 8.45
N GLU A 187 -9.28 8.49 9.23
CA GLU A 187 -10.67 8.26 8.84
C GLU A 187 -11.11 9.12 7.65
N GLY A 188 -11.77 8.48 6.68
CA GLY A 188 -12.32 9.13 5.50
C GLY A 188 -11.38 9.14 4.29
N PHE A 189 -10.11 8.74 4.46
CA PHE A 189 -9.23 8.42 3.33
C PHE A 189 -9.37 6.94 2.96
N GLN A 190 -9.29 6.63 1.68
CA GLN A 190 -9.29 5.23 1.22
C GLN A 190 -7.89 4.63 1.35
N ALA A 191 -6.86 5.39 0.98
CA ALA A 191 -5.48 4.97 1.09
C ALA A 191 -4.60 6.09 1.67
N VAL A 192 -3.64 5.71 2.51
CA VAL A 192 -2.60 6.57 3.05
C VAL A 192 -1.26 5.98 2.65
N ILE A 193 -0.52 6.68 1.80
CA ILE A 193 0.81 6.28 1.33
C ILE A 193 1.85 6.99 2.20
N VAL A 194 2.67 6.19 2.87
CA VAL A 194 3.71 6.66 3.79
C VAL A 194 5.06 6.60 3.08
N THR A 195 5.74 7.73 2.88
CA THR A 195 6.92 7.81 2.02
C THR A 195 8.26 7.67 2.74
N ASP A 196 8.33 7.97 4.04
CA ASP A 196 9.58 8.09 4.81
C ASP A 196 9.39 7.69 6.28
N ASP A 197 9.01 6.43 6.50
CA ASP A 197 8.89 5.82 7.82
C ASP A 197 10.01 4.78 8.02
N ASP A 198 10.94 5.13 8.88
CA ASP A 198 12.12 4.34 9.25
C ASP A 198 11.77 3.12 10.14
N GLN A 199 10.55 3.07 10.66
CA GLN A 199 10.08 2.05 11.60
C GLN A 199 9.17 0.99 10.96
N ALA A 200 8.86 1.10 9.66
CA ALA A 200 7.91 0.24 8.97
C ALA A 200 8.57 -0.68 7.93
N GLU A 201 8.01 -1.89 7.75
CA GLU A 201 8.45 -2.80 6.69
C GLU A 201 8.02 -2.24 5.31
N PRO A 202 8.97 -1.98 4.39
CA PRO A 202 8.67 -1.41 3.08
C PRO A 202 7.70 -2.30 2.29
N GLY A 203 6.67 -1.70 1.70
CA GLY A 203 5.72 -2.42 0.85
C GLY A 203 4.61 -3.19 1.57
N LEU A 204 4.61 -3.24 2.91
CA LEU A 204 3.51 -3.83 3.67
C LEU A 204 2.31 -2.86 3.66
N GLY A 205 1.13 -3.40 3.32
CA GLY A 205 -0.13 -2.68 3.44
C GLY A 205 -0.84 -3.12 4.72
N GLU A 206 -0.93 -2.26 5.74
CA GLU A 206 -1.70 -2.57 6.95
C GLU A 206 -3.11 -1.95 6.83
N GLY A 207 -4.12 -2.82 6.81
CA GLY A 207 -5.51 -2.38 6.88
C GLY A 207 -5.86 -1.97 8.31
N ALA A 208 -5.58 -0.73 8.69
CA ALA A 208 -6.03 -0.16 9.95
C ALA A 208 -7.55 0.15 9.91
N GLU A 209 -8.21 0.19 11.06
CA GLU A 209 -9.62 0.62 11.15
C GLU A 209 -9.77 2.07 10.65
N GLY A 210 -10.07 2.23 9.36
CA GLY A 210 -10.37 3.53 8.75
C GLY A 210 -9.86 3.67 7.32
N ALA A 211 -8.58 3.37 7.08
CA ALA A 211 -7.91 3.54 5.77
C ALA A 211 -6.86 2.44 5.55
N HIS A 212 -6.51 2.20 4.28
CA HIS A 212 -5.43 1.28 3.92
C HIS A 212 -4.10 2.01 3.92
N ILE A 213 -3.25 1.67 4.88
CA ILE A 213 -1.93 2.28 5.03
C ILE A 213 -0.96 1.48 4.17
N VAL A 214 -0.15 2.15 3.36
CA VAL A 214 0.86 1.52 2.52
C VAL A 214 2.17 2.26 2.66
N TYR A 215 3.21 1.52 3.03
CA TYR A 215 4.56 2.07 3.08
C TYR A 215 5.20 2.03 1.70
N ALA A 216 5.87 3.11 1.33
CA ALA A 216 6.55 3.20 0.04
C ALA A 216 7.63 2.12 -0.06
N PRO A 217 7.70 1.39 -1.19
CA PRO A 217 8.69 0.35 -1.36
C PRO A 217 10.09 0.92 -1.60
N GLU A 218 11.09 0.04 -1.64
CA GLU A 218 12.48 0.41 -1.91
C GLU A 218 12.65 1.08 -3.28
N ARG A 219 13.62 1.99 -3.39
CA ARG A 219 14.04 2.60 -4.66
C ARG A 219 14.37 1.53 -5.69
N GLY A 220 13.78 1.62 -6.87
CA GLY A 220 13.88 0.62 -7.93
C GLY A 220 12.76 -0.42 -7.94
N SER A 221 11.89 -0.39 -6.93
CA SER A 221 10.60 -1.09 -6.91
C SER A 221 9.45 -0.10 -7.13
N VAL A 222 8.30 -0.63 -7.54
CA VAL A 222 7.08 0.16 -7.81
C VAL A 222 5.96 -0.29 -6.88
N GLY A 223 5.38 0.67 -6.18
CA GLY A 223 4.18 0.47 -5.36
C GLY A 223 2.92 0.68 -6.18
N VAL A 224 1.93 -0.16 -5.95
CA VAL A 224 0.60 -0.06 -6.57
C VAL A 224 -0.45 -0.13 -5.49
N VAL A 225 -1.33 0.87 -5.46
CA VAL A 225 -2.59 0.84 -4.70
C VAL A 225 -3.74 0.65 -5.68
N LEU A 226 -4.48 -0.44 -5.52
CA LEU A 226 -5.66 -0.76 -6.30
C LEU A 226 -6.91 -0.41 -5.51
N LEU A 227 -7.76 0.43 -6.07
CA LEU A 227 -9.10 0.71 -5.56
C LEU A 227 -10.12 -0.02 -6.43
N THR A 228 -10.96 -0.85 -5.82
CA THR A 228 -12.09 -1.48 -6.52
C THR A 228 -13.15 -0.44 -6.91
N ALA A 229 -14.16 -0.86 -7.68
CA ALA A 229 -15.33 -0.03 -7.99
C ALA A 229 -16.08 0.46 -6.72
N LEU A 230 -15.99 -0.30 -5.62
CA LEU A 230 -16.57 0.04 -4.32
C LEU A 230 -15.60 0.80 -3.40
N ASN A 231 -14.50 1.35 -3.94
CA ASN A 231 -13.49 2.06 -3.18
C ASN A 231 -12.80 1.21 -2.09
N VAL A 232 -12.77 -0.11 -2.26
CA VAL A 232 -12.03 -0.99 -1.36
C VAL A 232 -10.56 -0.97 -1.80
N PRO A 233 -9.63 -0.54 -0.94
CA PRO A 233 -8.22 -0.49 -1.26
C PRO A 233 -7.53 -1.85 -1.09
N SER A 234 -6.52 -2.09 -1.91
CA SER A 234 -5.52 -3.15 -1.77
C SER A 234 -4.18 -2.64 -2.30
N SER A 235 -3.07 -3.24 -1.88
CA SER A 235 -1.73 -2.82 -2.32
C SER A 235 -0.90 -4.00 -2.81
N LYS A 236 0.01 -3.71 -3.72
CA LYS A 236 0.96 -4.66 -4.29
C LYS A 236 2.26 -3.94 -4.60
N VAL A 237 3.37 -4.64 -4.45
CA VAL A 237 4.69 -4.14 -4.81
C VAL A 237 5.26 -4.99 -5.95
N TYR A 238 5.80 -4.32 -6.95
CA TYR A 238 6.58 -4.92 -8.01
C TYR A 238 8.05 -4.59 -7.76
N ALA A 239 8.81 -5.59 -7.30
CA ALA A 239 10.25 -5.49 -7.11
C ALA A 239 10.99 -6.09 -8.30
N SER A 240 12.23 -5.65 -8.50
CA SER A 240 13.17 -6.36 -9.36
C SER A 240 13.48 -7.75 -8.76
N LEU A 241 13.75 -8.72 -9.63
CA LEU A 241 14.02 -10.14 -9.33
C LEU A 241 15.49 -10.49 -9.47
#